data_AF-A0A9P7HUJ2-F1
#
_entry.id   AF-A0A9P7HUJ2-F1
#
_cell.length_a   1.000
_cell.length_b   1.000
_cell.length_c   1.000
_cell.angle_alpha   90.00
_cell.angle_beta   90.00
_cell.angle_gamma   90.00
#
_symmetry.space_group_name_H-M   'P 1'
#
loop_
_entity.id
_entity.type
_entity.pdbx_description
1 polymer ?
#
loop_
_entity_poly.entity_id
_entity_poly.type
_entity_poly.pdbx_seq_one_letter_code
_entity_poly.pdbx_strand_id
1 'polypeptide(L)'
;MSAQDKAQQYLGQLDRELSKYPALNNLEKQAGVPKAYAAIGVGAFYFFLIIFNLGGQLLTNLAGFVIPGYYSLGALFSHNKEDDTQWLTYWVVFSLFTVIESFVQVVYWFPFYFVFKFIFLLWLSLPAFRGAELIFRSFLAPTLGRYFQQTGSTASGLRAKADGLDKTE
;
A
#
# COMPACT_ATOMS: atom_id res chain seq x y z
N MET A 1 -19.62 -21.25 19.22
CA MET A 1 -19.89 -19.95 18.57
C MET A 1 -20.50 -20.21 17.22
N SER A 2 -21.75 -19.82 17.02
CA SER A 2 -22.46 -19.93 15.75
C SER A 2 -21.81 -19.00 14.70
N ALA A 3 -22.04 -19.27 13.41
CA ALA A 3 -21.58 -18.37 12.35
C ALA A 3 -22.18 -16.96 12.47
N GLN A 4 -23.39 -16.85 13.03
CA GLN A 4 -24.06 -15.57 13.29
C GLN A 4 -23.35 -14.79 14.40
N ASP A 5 -22.90 -15.46 15.46
CA ASP A 5 -22.18 -14.81 16.57
C ASP A 5 -20.87 -14.19 16.06
N LYS A 6 -20.14 -14.91 15.20
CA LYS A 6 -18.90 -14.41 14.59
C LYS A 6 -19.18 -13.20 13.69
N ALA A 7 -20.23 -13.25 12.87
CA ALA A 7 -20.60 -12.13 12.00
C ALA A 7 -20.93 -10.87 12.82
N GLN A 8 -21.71 -11.02 13.89
CA GLN A 8 -22.03 -9.90 14.79
C GLN A 8 -20.79 -9.36 15.51
N GLN A 9 -19.84 -10.23 15.88
CA GLN A 9 -18.56 -9.79 16.45
C GLN A 9 -17.74 -8.94 15.46
N TYR A 10 -17.61 -9.37 14.20
CA TYR A 10 -16.90 -8.59 13.18
C TYR A 10 -17.61 -7.26 12.88
N LEU A 11 -18.95 -7.27 12.81
CA LEU A 11 -19.74 -6.06 12.62
C LEU A 11 -19.56 -5.08 13.79
N GLY A 12 -19.55 -5.57 15.02
CA GLY A 12 -19.32 -4.74 16.20
C GLY A 12 -17.91 -4.16 16.27
N GLN A 13 -16.89 -4.93 15.86
CA GLN A 13 -15.52 -4.43 15.75
C GLN A 13 -15.41 -3.35 14.67
N LEU A 14 -16.00 -3.58 13.50
CA LEU A 14 -16.02 -2.62 12.42
C LEU A 14 -16.75 -1.33 12.82
N ASP A 15 -17.91 -1.46 13.46
CA ASP A 15 -18.66 -0.32 13.98
C ASP A 15 -17.84 0.51 14.98
N ARG A 16 -17.11 -0.16 15.88
CA ARG A 16 -16.23 0.49 16.86
C ARG A 16 -15.06 1.23 16.20
N GLU A 17 -14.44 0.64 15.17
CA GLU A 17 -13.38 1.28 14.40
C GLU A 17 -13.90 2.49 13.61
N LEU A 18 -15.05 2.34 12.93
CA LEU A 18 -15.69 3.42 12.18
C LEU A 18 -16.17 4.55 13.10
N SER A 19 -16.54 4.24 14.34
CA SER A 19 -16.95 5.24 15.34
C SER A 19 -15.84 6.24 15.69
N LYS A 20 -14.57 5.91 15.41
CA LYS A 20 -13.44 6.83 15.61
C LYS A 20 -13.48 8.03 14.66
N TYR A 21 -14.24 7.95 13.57
CA TYR A 21 -14.37 9.01 12.58
C TYR A 21 -15.68 9.81 12.79
N PRO A 22 -15.61 11.07 13.26
CA PRO A 22 -16.80 11.88 13.57
C PRO A 22 -17.73 12.08 12.38
N ALA A 23 -17.17 12.17 11.16
CA ALA A 23 -17.93 12.29 9.93
C ALA A 23 -18.88 11.09 9.71
N LEU A 24 -18.42 9.86 9.99
CA LEU A 24 -19.23 8.65 9.82
C LEU A 24 -20.38 8.59 10.83
N ASN A 25 -20.13 9.04 12.07
CA ASN A 25 -21.17 9.12 13.10
C ASN A 25 -22.26 10.15 12.74
N ASN A 26 -21.86 11.26 12.11
CA ASN A 26 -22.82 12.28 11.65
C ASN A 26 -23.65 11.76 10.46
N LEU A 27 -23.03 11.01 9.55
CA LEU A 27 -23.71 10.36 8.43
C LEU A 27 -24.68 9.27 8.90
N GLU A 28 -24.30 8.45 9.89
CA GLU A 28 -25.20 7.47 10.50
C GLU A 28 -26.44 8.13 11.11
N LYS A 29 -26.27 9.24 11.83
CA LYS A 29 -27.38 10.01 12.40
C LYS A 29 -28.32 10.61 11.35
N GLN A 30 -27.79 11.02 10.19
CA GLN A 30 -28.58 11.61 9.11
C GLN A 30 -29.26 10.56 8.23
N ALA A 31 -28.53 9.51 7.84
CA ALA A 31 -29.00 8.48 6.92
C ALA A 31 -29.83 7.39 7.62
N GLY A 32 -29.72 7.25 8.94
CA GLY A 32 -30.41 6.21 9.72
C GLY A 32 -29.92 4.78 9.42
N VAL A 33 -28.81 4.64 8.70
CA VAL A 33 -28.22 3.34 8.35
C VAL A 33 -26.97 3.13 9.21
N PRO A 34 -26.78 1.94 9.83
CA PRO A 34 -25.60 1.69 10.63
C PRO A 34 -24.33 1.76 9.76
N LYS A 35 -23.34 2.52 10.23
CA LYS A 35 -22.09 2.79 9.50
C LYS A 35 -21.32 1.54 9.09
N ALA A 36 -21.37 0.46 9.88
CA ALA A 36 -20.75 -0.82 9.55
C ALA A 36 -21.35 -1.43 8.26
N TYR A 37 -22.67 -1.46 8.13
CA TYR A 37 -23.33 -1.96 6.92
C TYR A 37 -23.11 -1.03 5.73
N ALA A 38 -23.11 0.29 5.95
CA ALA A 38 -22.80 1.26 4.90
C ALA A 38 -21.37 1.07 4.36
N ALA A 39 -20.38 0.91 5.23
CA ALA A 39 -18.99 0.67 4.83
C ALA A 39 -18.82 -0.65 4.07
N ILE A 40 -19.45 -1.73 4.53
CA ILE A 40 -19.45 -3.02 3.83
C ILE A 40 -20.12 -2.89 2.47
N GLY A 41 -21.26 -2.20 2.39
CA GLY A 41 -21.97 -1.94 1.14
C GLY A 41 -21.13 -1.17 0.13
N VAL A 42 -20.46 -0.11 0.56
CA VAL A 42 -19.53 0.67 -0.28
C VAL A 42 -18.36 -0.20 -0.75
N GLY A 43 -17.75 -0.98 0.15
CA GLY A 43 -16.66 -1.89 -0.21
C GLY A 43 -17.08 -2.97 -1.20
N ALA A 44 -18.26 -3.57 -1.00
CA ALA A 44 -18.83 -4.56 -1.90
C ALA A 44 -19.17 -3.97 -3.27
N PHE A 45 -19.77 -2.76 -3.30
CA PHE A 45 -20.06 -2.05 -4.53
C PHE A 45 -18.78 -1.69 -5.29
N TYR A 46 -17.76 -1.19 -4.59
CA TYR A 46 -16.47 -0.90 -5.17
C TYR A 46 -15.81 -2.15 -5.79
N PHE A 47 -15.82 -3.28 -5.08
CA PHE A 47 -15.29 -4.54 -5.58
C PHE A 47 -16.10 -5.08 -6.77
N PHE A 48 -17.42 -4.93 -6.74
CA PHE A 48 -18.31 -5.24 -7.86
C PHE A 48 -17.93 -4.42 -9.11
N LEU A 49 -17.71 -3.11 -8.99
CA LEU A 49 -17.28 -2.28 -10.11
C LEU A 49 -15.96 -2.77 -10.74
N ILE A 50 -15.02 -3.25 -9.91
CA ILE A 50 -13.75 -3.83 -10.40
C ILE A 50 -14.00 -5.15 -11.16
N ILE A 51 -14.85 -6.04 -10.65
CA ILE A 51 -15.16 -7.33 -11.30
C ILE A 51 -15.77 -7.12 -12.68
N PHE A 52 -16.71 -6.19 -12.80
CA PHE A 52 -17.37 -5.88 -14.07
C PHE A 52 -16.55 -4.93 -14.96
N ASN A 53 -15.34 -4.56 -14.53
CA ASN A 53 -14.44 -3.64 -15.24
C ASN A 53 -15.05 -2.25 -15.50
N LEU A 54 -15.94 -1.77 -14.62
CA LEU A 54 -16.42 -0.38 -14.65
C LEU A 54 -15.37 0.51 -14.00
N GLY A 55 -14.44 1.02 -14.81
CA GLY A 55 -13.35 1.89 -14.33
C GLY A 55 -12.26 1.15 -13.58
N GLY A 56 -12.02 -0.15 -13.88
CA GLY A 56 -11.07 -1.01 -13.16
C GLY A 56 -9.68 -0.39 -13.00
N GLN A 57 -9.13 0.23 -14.04
CA GLN A 57 -7.83 0.90 -13.97
C GLN A 57 -7.80 2.05 -12.96
N LEU A 58 -8.83 2.92 -12.98
CA LEU A 58 -8.93 4.03 -12.04
C LEU A 58 -9.12 3.53 -10.62
N LEU A 59 -10.04 2.60 -10.40
CA LEU A 59 -10.36 2.08 -9.08
C LEU A 59 -9.13 1.40 -8.46
N THR A 60 -8.51 0.45 -9.17
CA THR A 60 -7.33 -0.26 -8.66
C THR A 60 -6.15 0.67 -8.36
N ASN A 61 -5.89 1.65 -9.22
CA ASN A 61 -4.86 2.66 -8.97
C ASN A 61 -5.21 3.51 -7.75
N LEU A 62 -6.47 3.93 -7.61
CA LEU A 62 -6.92 4.70 -6.45
C LEU A 62 -6.67 3.95 -5.16
N ALA A 63 -6.99 2.65 -5.09
CA ALA A 63 -6.65 1.84 -3.91
C ALA A 63 -5.13 1.72 -3.69
N GLY A 64 -4.38 1.48 -4.76
CA GLY A 64 -2.91 1.39 -4.74
C GLY A 64 -2.20 2.71 -4.38
N PHE A 65 -2.89 3.86 -4.45
CA PHE A 65 -2.36 5.14 -4.01
C PHE A 65 -2.87 5.57 -2.64
N VAL A 66 -4.19 5.48 -2.41
CA VAL A 66 -4.84 6.06 -1.23
C VAL A 66 -4.52 5.26 0.04
N ILE A 67 -4.57 3.93 -0.02
CA ILE A 67 -4.30 3.06 1.14
C ILE A 67 -2.88 3.28 1.67
N PRO A 68 -1.81 3.03 0.89
CA PRO A 68 -0.45 3.25 1.35
C PRO A 68 -0.15 4.73 1.59
N GLY A 69 -0.79 5.65 0.86
CA GLY A 69 -0.66 7.09 1.10
C GLY A 69 -1.14 7.50 2.48
N TYR A 70 -2.30 7.01 2.92
CA TYR A 70 -2.82 7.26 4.27
C TYR A 70 -1.86 6.72 5.35
N TYR A 71 -1.37 5.49 5.20
CA TYR A 71 -0.42 4.95 6.17
C TYR A 71 0.95 5.62 6.13
N SER A 72 1.42 6.03 4.95
CA SER A 72 2.67 6.79 4.78
C SER A 72 2.59 8.13 5.51
N LEU A 73 1.45 8.82 5.42
CA LEU A 73 1.23 10.06 6.19
C LEU A 73 1.30 9.81 7.69
N GLY A 74 0.73 8.70 8.17
CA GLY A 74 0.86 8.29 9.57
C GLY A 74 2.31 8.01 9.97
N ALA A 75 3.07 7.32 9.12
CA ALA A 75 4.48 6.99 9.35
C ALA A 75 5.35 8.26 9.43
N LEU A 76 5.09 9.28 8.60
CA LEU A 76 5.82 10.56 8.60
C LEU A 76 5.71 11.32 9.94
N PHE A 77 4.63 11.12 10.69
CA PHE A 77 4.46 11.72 12.01
C PHE A 77 4.87 10.77 13.15
N SER A 78 5.28 9.54 12.82
CA SER A 78 5.80 8.57 13.77
C SER A 78 7.31 8.69 13.91
N HIS A 79 7.87 8.26 15.04
CA HIS A 79 9.32 8.17 15.23
C HIS A 79 9.91 6.82 14.78
N ASN A 80 9.09 5.92 14.21
CA ASN A 80 9.50 4.56 13.89
C ASN A 80 10.06 4.46 12.47
N LYS A 81 11.39 4.29 12.36
CA LYS A 81 12.08 4.15 11.07
C LYS A 81 11.72 2.89 10.29
N GLU A 82 11.21 1.85 10.96
CA GLU A 82 10.80 0.61 10.28
C GLU A 82 9.56 0.84 9.40
N ASP A 83 8.63 1.68 9.86
CA ASP A 83 7.42 2.03 9.12
C ASP A 83 7.78 2.83 7.85
N ASP A 84 8.68 3.80 7.97
CA ASP A 84 9.20 4.58 6.83
C ASP A 84 9.81 3.67 5.76
N THR A 85 10.64 2.71 6.19
CA THR A 85 11.32 1.78 5.27
C THR A 85 10.32 0.91 4.53
N GLN A 86 9.27 0.45 5.20
CA GLN A 86 8.24 -0.38 4.58
C GLN A 86 7.45 0.40 3.51
N TRP A 87 7.03 1.63 3.80
CA TRP A 87 6.28 2.43 2.83
C TRP A 87 7.16 2.87 1.66
N LEU A 88 8.43 3.23 1.91
CA LEU A 88 9.37 3.52 0.82
C LEU A 88 9.57 2.31 -0.09
N THR A 89 9.71 1.12 0.50
CA THR A 89 9.83 -0.14 -0.25
C THR A 89 8.59 -0.40 -1.09
N TYR A 90 7.40 -0.18 -0.54
CA TYR A 90 6.14 -0.24 -1.28
C TYR A 90 6.16 0.69 -2.50
N TRP A 91 6.50 1.98 -2.31
CA TRP A 91 6.49 2.95 -3.40
C TRP A 91 7.47 2.60 -4.53
N VAL A 92 8.63 2.02 -4.20
CA VAL A 92 9.59 1.52 -5.20
C VAL A 92 9.00 0.36 -6.01
N VAL A 93 8.44 -0.65 -5.34
CA VAL A 93 7.83 -1.81 -6.00
C VAL A 93 6.62 -1.40 -6.85
N PHE A 94 5.76 -0.54 -6.30
CA PHE A 94 4.57 -0.03 -6.97
C PHE A 94 4.92 0.78 -8.23
N SER A 95 5.94 1.63 -8.16
CA SER A 95 6.41 2.41 -9.31
C SER A 95 6.93 1.52 -10.42
N LEU A 96 7.76 0.52 -10.09
CA LEU A 96 8.25 -0.45 -11.07
C LEU A 96 7.10 -1.22 -11.73
N PHE A 97 6.16 -1.71 -10.91
CA PHE A 97 4.99 -2.41 -11.42
C PHE A 97 4.16 -1.54 -12.38
N THR A 98 3.92 -0.28 -12.03
CA THR A 98 3.16 0.68 -12.86
C THR A 98 3.86 0.95 -14.20
N VAL A 99 5.19 1.07 -14.19
CA VAL A 99 5.99 1.24 -15.42
C VAL A 99 5.89 -0.01 -16.30
N ILE A 100 6.09 -1.21 -15.74
CA ILE A 100 5.98 -2.47 -16.48
C ILE A 100 4.57 -2.60 -17.08
N GLU A 101 3.54 -2.37 -16.28
CA GLU A 101 2.14 -2.42 -16.73
C GLU A 101 1.90 -1.51 -17.94
N SER A 102 2.47 -0.30 -17.94
CA SER A 102 2.30 0.67 -19.03
C SER A 102 2.84 0.17 -20.38
N PHE A 103 3.78 -0.78 -20.39
CA PHE A 103 4.32 -1.38 -21.61
C PHE A 103 3.53 -2.60 -22.12
N VAL A 104 2.72 -3.24 -21.27
CA VAL A 104 2.05 -4.49 -21.65
C VAL A 104 0.61 -4.20 -22.10
N GLN A 105 0.44 -3.93 -23.40
CA GLN A 105 -0.90 -3.74 -24.00
C GLN A 105 -1.75 -5.01 -24.01
N VAL A 106 -1.14 -6.19 -23.90
CA VAL A 106 -1.81 -7.50 -23.97
C VAL A 106 -2.65 -7.81 -22.73
N VAL A 107 -2.40 -7.15 -21.60
CA VAL A 107 -3.04 -7.55 -20.33
C VAL A 107 -4.54 -7.23 -20.29
N TYR A 108 -5.00 -6.29 -21.11
CA TYR A 108 -6.42 -5.95 -21.22
C TYR A 108 -7.28 -7.05 -21.86
N TRP A 109 -6.68 -8.03 -22.55
CA TRP A 109 -7.40 -9.18 -23.09
C TRP A 109 -7.65 -10.28 -22.03
N PHE A 110 -6.91 -10.26 -20.92
CA PHE A 110 -7.04 -11.27 -19.86
C PHE A 110 -8.29 -11.00 -18.99
N PRO A 111 -9.23 -11.95 -18.88
CA PRO A 111 -10.42 -11.76 -18.05
C PRO A 111 -10.04 -11.58 -16.58
N PHE A 112 -10.74 -10.71 -15.88
CA PHE A 112 -10.50 -10.37 -14.47
C PHE A 112 -9.12 -9.77 -14.14
N TYR A 113 -8.38 -9.27 -15.12
CA TYR A 113 -7.08 -8.64 -14.88
C TYR A 113 -7.09 -7.62 -13.73
N PHE A 114 -8.05 -6.71 -13.72
CA PHE A 114 -8.15 -5.69 -12.67
C PHE A 114 -8.45 -6.27 -11.29
N VAL A 115 -9.11 -7.41 -11.20
CA VAL A 115 -9.31 -8.11 -9.92
C VAL A 115 -7.96 -8.64 -9.41
N PHE A 116 -7.17 -9.28 -10.28
CA PHE A 116 -5.83 -9.74 -9.91
C PHE A 116 -4.91 -8.58 -9.54
N LYS A 117 -4.93 -7.49 -10.33
CA LYS A 117 -4.20 -6.27 -10.03
C LYS A 117 -4.61 -5.71 -8.67
N PHE A 118 -5.91 -5.63 -8.39
CA PHE A 118 -6.43 -5.14 -7.12
C PHE A 118 -5.91 -5.97 -5.94
N ILE A 119 -6.03 -7.30 -6.02
CA ILE A 119 -5.55 -8.23 -4.98
C ILE A 119 -4.05 -8.09 -4.80
N PHE A 120 -3.29 -7.99 -5.88
CA PHE A 120 -1.84 -7.79 -5.85
C PHE A 120 -1.46 -6.48 -5.15
N LEU A 121 -2.10 -5.36 -5.51
CA LEU A 121 -1.85 -4.06 -4.88
C LEU A 121 -2.26 -4.06 -3.40
N LEU A 122 -3.38 -4.69 -3.06
CA LEU A 122 -3.76 -4.88 -1.66
C LEU A 122 -2.70 -5.67 -0.91
N TRP A 123 -2.27 -6.82 -1.44
CA TRP A 123 -1.24 -7.65 -0.80
C TRP A 123 0.08 -6.90 -0.59
N LEU A 124 0.48 -6.04 -1.53
CA LEU A 124 1.64 -5.16 -1.36
C LEU A 124 1.43 -4.13 -0.25
N SER A 125 0.22 -3.56 -0.15
CA SER A 125 -0.11 -2.49 0.80
C SER A 125 -0.36 -2.99 2.23
N LEU A 126 -0.77 -4.25 2.41
CA LEU A 126 -1.13 -4.78 3.72
C LEU A 126 0.14 -5.03 4.55
N PRO A 127 0.29 -4.34 5.71
CA PRO A 127 1.50 -4.46 6.52
C PRO A 127 1.67 -5.86 7.13
N ALA A 128 0.57 -6.59 7.35
CA ALA A 128 0.60 -7.95 7.87
C ALA A 128 1.35 -8.96 6.97
N PHE A 129 1.30 -8.76 5.65
CA PHE A 129 1.92 -9.67 4.69
C PHE A 129 3.33 -9.24 4.27
N ARG A 130 3.69 -7.95 4.48
CA ARG A 130 4.97 -7.35 4.05
C ARG A 130 5.32 -7.70 2.60
N GLY A 131 4.31 -7.73 1.72
CA GLY A 131 4.47 -8.22 0.34
C GLY A 131 5.47 -7.42 -0.48
N ALA A 132 5.48 -6.10 -0.31
CA ALA A 132 6.46 -5.22 -0.94
C ALA A 132 7.90 -5.56 -0.55
N GLU A 133 8.15 -5.86 0.73
CA GLU A 133 9.48 -6.24 1.20
C GLU A 133 9.93 -7.59 0.63
N LEU A 134 9.01 -8.54 0.47
CA LEU A 134 9.31 -9.83 -0.14
C LEU A 134 9.76 -9.66 -1.60
N ILE A 135 9.06 -8.84 -2.39
CA ILE A 135 9.47 -8.52 -3.76
C ILE A 135 10.80 -7.76 -3.76
N PHE A 136 10.96 -6.81 -2.85
CA PHE A 136 12.17 -6.02 -2.78
C PHE A 136 13.39 -6.89 -2.49
N ARG A 137 13.35 -7.73 -1.45
CA ARG A 137 14.46 -8.60 -1.08
C ARG A 137 14.75 -9.68 -2.13
N SER A 138 13.69 -10.22 -2.76
CA SER A 138 13.84 -11.35 -3.69
C SER A 138 14.25 -10.92 -5.10
N PHE A 139 13.82 -9.74 -5.56
CA PHE A 139 14.00 -9.33 -6.96
C PHE A 139 14.77 -8.01 -7.10
N LEU A 140 14.38 -6.95 -6.38
CA LEU A 140 15.01 -5.63 -6.52
C LEU A 140 16.40 -5.54 -5.87
N ALA A 141 16.57 -6.09 -4.67
CA ALA A 141 17.84 -6.09 -3.95
C ALA A 141 18.97 -6.79 -4.72
N PRO A 142 18.79 -8.00 -5.31
CA PRO A 142 19.85 -8.63 -6.08
C PRO A 142 20.13 -7.94 -7.43
N THR A 143 19.13 -7.32 -8.05
CA THR A 143 19.28 -6.65 -9.36
C THR A 143 19.84 -5.24 -9.24
N LEU A 144 19.35 -4.44 -8.28
CA LEU A 144 19.75 -3.04 -8.07
C LEU A 144 20.81 -2.86 -6.99
N GLY A 145 20.92 -3.78 -6.02
CA GLY A 145 21.86 -3.66 -4.90
C GLY A 145 23.31 -3.52 -5.34
N ARG A 146 23.68 -4.11 -6.49
CA ARG A 146 25.03 -3.97 -7.06
C ARG A 146 25.37 -2.53 -7.46
N TYR A 147 24.38 -1.75 -7.89
CA TYR A 147 24.57 -0.36 -8.30
C TYR A 147 24.62 0.58 -7.09
N PHE A 148 23.77 0.36 -6.08
CA PHE A 148 23.72 1.20 -4.88
C PHE A 148 24.81 0.87 -3.83
N GLN A 149 25.31 -0.38 -3.77
CA GLN A 149 26.47 -0.72 -2.93
C GLN A 149 27.75 -0.05 -3.41
N GLN A 150 27.89 0.21 -4.72
CA GLN A 150 29.08 0.86 -5.29
C GLN A 150 29.15 2.36 -4.96
N THR A 151 28.02 3.06 -4.94
CA THR A 151 27.99 4.50 -4.64
C THR A 151 28.41 4.80 -3.19
N GLY A 152 28.13 3.88 -2.25
CA GLY A 152 28.53 4.00 -0.86
C GLY A 152 30.05 3.98 -0.64
N SER A 153 30.79 3.10 -1.32
CA SER A 153 32.24 2.95 -1.08
C SER A 153 33.07 4.07 -1.70
N THR A 154 32.65 4.63 -2.85
CA THR A 154 33.36 5.73 -3.49
C THR A 154 33.12 7.06 -2.77
N ALA A 155 31.88 7.36 -2.38
CA ALA A 155 31.58 8.62 -1.68
C ALA A 155 32.13 8.64 -0.24
N SER A 156 32.09 7.51 0.47
CA SER A 156 32.70 7.39 1.80
C SER A 156 34.22 7.46 1.73
N GLY A 157 34.86 6.85 0.73
CA GLY A 157 36.29 6.95 0.50
C GLY A 157 36.77 8.36 0.15
N LEU A 158 35.99 9.12 -0.64
CA LEU A 158 36.29 10.52 -0.97
C LEU A 158 36.13 11.45 0.23
N ARG A 159 35.09 11.26 1.06
CA ARG A 159 34.93 12.01 2.32
C ARG A 159 36.05 11.71 3.30
N ALA A 160 36.39 10.44 3.50
CA ALA A 160 37.50 10.05 4.38
C ALA A 160 38.85 10.64 3.93
N LYS A 161 39.06 10.76 2.61
CA LYS A 161 40.26 11.38 2.05
C LYS A 161 40.26 12.91 2.20
N ALA A 162 39.11 13.57 2.05
CA ALA A 162 38.97 15.00 2.28
C ALA A 162 39.17 15.37 3.77
N ASP A 163 38.57 14.62 4.69
CA ASP A 163 38.74 14.80 6.14
C ASP A 163 40.17 14.48 6.63
N GLY A 164 40.90 13.66 5.87
CA GLY A 164 42.32 13.40 6.12
C GLY A 164 43.21 14.57 5.70
N LEU A 165 42.87 15.26 4.61
CA LEU A 165 43.63 16.41 4.12
C LEU A 165 43.45 17.64 5.04
N ASP A 166 42.24 17.85 5.56
CA ASP A 166 41.93 18.94 6.50
C ASP A 166 42.66 18.79 7.86
N LYS A 167 43.13 17.59 8.21
CA LYS A 167 43.88 17.30 9.45
C LYS A 167 45.40 17.36 9.29
N THR A 168 45.91 17.63 8.08
CA THR A 168 47.35 17.64 7.78
C THR A 168 47.91 19.06 7.57
N GLU A 169 47.07 20.10 7.69
CA GLU A 169 47.46 21.51 7.82
C GLU A 169 47.42 21.96 9.28
#